data_AF-L0HCU9-F1
#
_entry.id   AF-L0HCU9-F1
#
_cell.length_a   1.000
_cell.length_b   1.000
_cell.length_c   1.000
_cell.angle_alpha   90.00
_cell.angle_beta   90.00
_cell.angle_gamma   90.00
#
_symmetry.space_group_name_H-M   'P 1'
#
loop_
_entity.id
_entity.type
_entity.pdbx_description
1 polymer ?
#
loop_
_entity_poly.entity_id
_entity_poly.type
_entity_poly.pdbx_seq_one_letter_code
_entity_poly.pdbx_strand_id
1 'polypeptide(L)'
;MKKNEVESLILEQMLGNKRGVNVHLNPTKLAQNTVIKNWTDEIKPPTNDPISDFWFAFIDHSPNANFEHPVDYVFINDKTGEKHVVHGTSPPDNLKNLEKIM
;
A
#
# COMPACT_ATOMS: atom_id res chain seq x y z
N MET A 1 -4.15 6.45 -14.01
CA MET A 1 -4.58 5.06 -13.76
C MET A 1 -5.88 5.02 -12.97
N LYS A 2 -6.80 4.11 -13.32
CA LYS A 2 -8.05 3.81 -12.60
C LYS A 2 -7.79 2.78 -11.50
N LYS A 3 -8.65 2.75 -10.46
CA LYS A 3 -8.49 1.86 -9.30
C LYS A 3 -8.38 0.38 -9.69
N ASN A 4 -9.24 -0.09 -10.57
CA ASN A 4 -9.26 -1.47 -11.07
C ASN A 4 -7.98 -1.86 -11.84
N GLU A 5 -7.32 -0.91 -12.52
CA GLU A 5 -6.01 -1.18 -13.14
C GLU A 5 -4.92 -1.37 -12.08
N VAL A 6 -5.01 -0.62 -10.97
CA VAL A 6 -4.07 -0.71 -9.83
C VAL A 6 -4.28 -2.00 -9.05
N GLU A 7 -5.53 -2.40 -8.83
CA GLU A 7 -5.87 -3.68 -8.21
C GLU A 7 -5.24 -4.84 -8.99
N SER A 8 -5.45 -4.91 -10.31
CA SER A 8 -4.81 -5.90 -11.17
C SER A 8 -3.28 -5.85 -11.08
N LEU A 9 -2.69 -4.65 -11.09
CA LEU A 9 -1.25 -4.49 -10.97
C LEU A 9 -0.70 -5.06 -9.65
N ILE A 10 -1.37 -4.82 -8.52
CA ILE A 10 -0.95 -5.35 -7.21
C ILE A 10 -1.11 -6.87 -7.19
N LEU A 11 -2.30 -7.37 -7.55
CA LEU A 11 -2.62 -8.79 -7.45
C LEU A 11 -1.74 -9.64 -8.38
N GLU A 12 -1.54 -9.20 -9.62
CA GLU A 12 -0.82 -9.98 -10.63
C GLU A 12 0.70 -9.82 -10.53
N GLN A 13 1.20 -8.60 -10.34
CA GLN A 13 2.64 -8.33 -10.44
C GLN A 13 3.38 -8.33 -9.10
N MET A 14 2.68 -8.13 -7.99
CA MET A 14 3.33 -8.11 -6.67
C MET A 14 3.07 -9.39 -5.88
N LEU A 15 1.89 -9.96 -5.99
CA LEU A 15 1.50 -11.14 -5.19
C LEU A 15 1.56 -12.43 -6.01
N GLY A 16 1.24 -12.39 -7.30
CA GLY A 16 1.20 -13.56 -8.15
C GLY A 16 0.28 -14.63 -7.56
N ASN A 17 0.84 -15.77 -7.15
CA ASN A 17 0.10 -16.88 -6.54
C ASN A 17 0.20 -16.95 -5.00
N LYS A 18 0.71 -15.91 -4.34
CA LYS A 18 0.87 -15.89 -2.88
C LYS A 18 -0.50 -15.99 -2.20
N ARG A 19 -0.60 -16.87 -1.20
CA ARG A 19 -1.81 -17.11 -0.40
C ARG A 19 -1.58 -16.67 1.04
N GLY A 20 -2.69 -16.44 1.75
CA GLY A 20 -2.64 -16.06 3.17
C GLY A 20 -2.09 -14.66 3.40
N VAL A 21 -2.30 -13.75 2.45
CA VAL A 21 -2.00 -12.32 2.60
C VAL A 21 -3.31 -11.54 2.55
N ASN A 22 -3.40 -10.44 3.29
CA ASN A 22 -4.49 -9.48 3.12
C ASN A 22 -3.97 -8.27 2.38
N VAL A 23 -4.76 -7.77 1.43
CA VAL A 23 -4.41 -6.59 0.65
C VAL A 23 -5.49 -5.55 0.83
N HIS A 24 -5.06 -4.35 1.20
CA HIS A 24 -5.92 -3.20 1.40
C HIS A 24 -5.49 -2.09 0.45
N LEU A 25 -6.44 -1.48 -0.25
CA LEU A 25 -6.20 -0.39 -1.19
C LEU A 25 -6.96 0.86 -0.74
N ASN A 26 -6.31 2.01 -0.80
CA ASN A 26 -6.98 3.28 -0.56
C ASN A 26 -8.05 3.51 -1.65
N PRO A 27 -9.32 3.80 -1.30
CA PRO A 27 -10.38 4.04 -2.28
C PRO A 27 -10.07 5.16 -3.27
N THR A 28 -9.27 6.14 -2.84
CA THR A 28 -8.87 7.28 -3.65
C THR A 28 -7.35 7.45 -3.67
N LYS A 29 -6.86 8.14 -4.68
CA LYS A 29 -5.45 8.56 -4.73
C LYS A 29 -5.13 9.48 -3.55
N LEU A 30 -3.87 9.43 -3.13
CA LEU A 30 -3.30 10.30 -2.13
C LEU A 30 -2.38 11.32 -2.80
N ALA A 31 -2.39 12.53 -2.26
CA ALA A 31 -1.47 13.58 -2.68
C ALA A 31 -0.04 13.21 -2.30
N GLN A 32 0.93 13.63 -3.11
CA GLN A 32 2.36 13.27 -3.04
C GLN A 32 3.04 13.44 -1.66
N ASN A 33 2.52 14.29 -0.77
CA ASN A 33 3.08 14.53 0.56
C ASN A 33 2.26 13.91 1.69
N THR A 34 1.31 13.03 1.36
CA THR A 34 0.48 12.36 2.36
C THR A 34 1.34 11.38 3.15
N VAL A 35 1.56 11.69 4.43
CA VAL A 35 2.24 10.80 5.37
C VAL A 35 1.29 9.71 5.83
N ILE A 36 1.73 8.46 5.78
CA ILE A 36 1.02 7.32 6.37
C ILE A 36 1.61 7.05 7.74
N LYS A 37 0.79 7.08 8.79
CA LYS A 37 1.24 6.77 10.16
C LYS A 37 1.00 5.32 10.49
N ASN A 38 1.93 4.72 11.24
CA ASN A 38 1.76 3.43 11.88
C ASN A 38 2.07 3.56 13.38
N TRP A 39 2.08 2.44 14.09
CA TRP A 39 2.21 2.41 15.55
C TRP A 39 3.49 3.05 16.08
N THR A 40 4.56 3.08 15.27
CA THR A 40 5.92 3.43 15.72
C THR A 40 6.60 4.50 14.86
N ASP A 41 6.08 4.80 13.67
CA ASP A 41 6.77 5.57 12.64
C ASP A 41 5.81 6.29 11.65
N GLU A 42 6.39 7.15 10.85
CA GLU A 42 5.77 7.86 9.72
C GLU A 42 6.34 7.34 8.40
N ILE A 43 5.53 6.60 7.65
CA ILE A 43 5.86 6.11 6.32
C ILE A 43 5.62 7.21 5.30
N LYS A 44 6.70 7.65 4.64
CA LYS A 44 6.67 8.69 3.63
C LYS A 44 6.66 8.10 2.23
N PRO A 45 5.85 8.65 1.31
CA PRO A 45 5.92 8.31 -0.10
C PRO A 45 7.28 8.74 -0.70
N PRO A 46 7.68 8.15 -1.84
CA PRO A 46 8.89 8.56 -2.53
C PRO A 46 8.79 10.02 -2.99
N THR A 47 9.82 10.81 -2.74
CA THR A 47 9.87 12.25 -3.09
C THR A 47 10.40 12.52 -4.50
N ASN A 48 10.79 11.46 -5.21
CA ASN A 48 11.54 11.53 -6.46
C ASN A 48 10.67 11.94 -7.67
N ASP A 49 9.33 11.87 -7.56
CA ASP A 49 8.38 12.34 -8.58
C ASP A 49 7.47 13.45 -8.00
N PRO A 50 7.85 14.73 -8.18
CA PRO A 50 7.20 15.89 -7.55
C PRO A 50 5.79 16.26 -8.09
N ILE A 51 5.20 15.48 -9.00
CA ILE A 51 4.00 15.93 -9.76
C ILE A 51 2.90 14.84 -9.84
N SER A 52 3.07 13.68 -9.22
CA SER A 52 2.08 12.60 -9.29
C SER A 52 1.41 12.35 -7.94
N ASP A 53 0.08 12.31 -7.96
CA ASP A 53 -0.68 11.61 -6.93
C ASP A 53 -0.31 10.12 -6.98
N PHE A 54 -0.54 9.41 -5.88
CA PHE A 54 -0.24 7.99 -5.81
C PHE A 54 -1.44 7.18 -5.32
N TRP A 55 -1.53 5.95 -5.79
CA TRP A 55 -2.33 4.95 -5.12
C TRP A 55 -1.53 4.38 -3.95
N PHE A 56 -2.22 4.09 -2.86
CA PHE A 56 -1.62 3.52 -1.67
C PHE A 56 -2.28 2.19 -1.37
N ALA A 57 -1.46 1.14 -1.31
CA ALA A 57 -1.88 -0.17 -0.84
C ALA A 57 -1.06 -0.60 0.37
N PHE A 58 -1.69 -1.39 1.23
CA PHE A 58 -1.11 -2.04 2.38
C PHE A 58 -1.24 -3.55 2.21
N ILE A 59 -0.14 -4.27 2.35
CA ILE A 59 -0.09 -5.73 2.26
C ILE A 59 0.33 -6.28 3.61
N ASP A 60 -0.55 -7.06 4.20
CA ASP A 60 -0.29 -7.84 5.42
C ASP A 60 0.07 -9.27 5.02
N HIS A 61 1.31 -9.66 5.29
CA HIS A 61 1.80 -11.00 4.94
C HIS A 61 1.46 -12.07 5.98
N SER A 62 0.96 -11.69 7.15
CA SER A 62 0.59 -12.59 8.25
C SER A 62 -0.73 -12.15 8.89
N PRO A 63 -1.83 -12.13 8.13
CA PRO A 63 -3.12 -11.69 8.63
C PRO A 63 -3.51 -12.53 9.85
N ASN A 64 -4.01 -11.85 10.88
CA ASN A 64 -4.34 -12.37 12.23
C ASN A 64 -3.16 -12.47 13.21
N ALA A 65 -1.93 -12.08 12.82
CA ALA A 65 -0.86 -11.90 13.79
C ALA A 65 -1.17 -10.69 14.70
N ASN A 66 -1.16 -10.92 16.03
CA ASN A 66 -1.44 -9.90 17.04
C ASN A 66 -0.17 -9.20 17.57
N PHE A 67 0.96 -9.42 16.90
CA PHE A 67 2.28 -8.89 17.23
C PHE A 67 2.92 -8.36 15.94
N GLU A 68 4.06 -7.67 16.05
CA GLU A 68 4.81 -7.16 14.89
C GLU A 68 5.12 -8.27 13.88
N HIS A 69 4.76 -8.04 12.62
CA HIS A 69 4.93 -9.01 11.55
C HIS A 69 5.21 -8.29 10.22
N PRO A 70 5.83 -8.95 9.23
CA PRO A 70 6.16 -8.30 7.97
C PRO A 70 4.92 -7.75 7.26
N VAL A 71 4.97 -6.47 6.93
CA VAL A 71 3.96 -5.77 6.13
C VAL A 71 4.65 -4.90 5.07
N ASP A 72 3.94 -4.62 3.98
CA ASP A 72 4.41 -3.70 2.94
C ASP A 72 3.45 -2.54 2.76
N TYR A 73 4.03 -1.35 2.64
CA TYR A 73 3.37 -0.13 2.20
C TYR A 73 3.77 0.11 0.75
N VAL A 74 2.79 0.08 -0.14
CA VAL A 74 3.00 0.16 -1.58
C VAL A 74 2.44 1.48 -2.09
N PHE A 75 3.31 2.30 -2.65
CA PHE A 75 2.98 3.54 -3.32
C PHE A 75 3.09 3.33 -4.82
N ILE A 76 2.02 3.60 -5.57
CA ILE A 76 1.98 3.38 -7.02
C ILE A 76 1.72 4.72 -7.69
N ASN A 77 2.67 5.16 -8.51
CA ASN A 77 2.57 6.38 -9.30
C ASN A 77 1.36 6.31 -10.24
N ASP A 78 0.47 7.30 -10.18
CA ASP A 78 -0.79 7.24 -10.92
C ASP A 78 -0.64 7.44 -12.44
N LYS A 79 0.50 7.96 -12.89
CA LYS A 79 0.85 8.22 -14.29
C LYS A 79 1.72 7.12 -14.87
N THR A 80 2.77 6.72 -14.16
CA THR A 80 3.79 5.77 -14.67
C THR A 80 3.53 4.32 -14.28
N GLY A 81 2.76 4.08 -13.20
CA GLY A 81 2.62 2.76 -12.60
C GLY A 81 3.87 2.26 -11.88
N GLU A 82 4.89 3.11 -11.72
CA GLU A 82 6.05 2.80 -10.90
C GLU A 82 5.63 2.52 -9.46
N LYS A 83 6.17 1.42 -8.91
CA LYS A 83 5.90 0.94 -7.55
C LYS A 83 7.06 1.32 -6.64
N HIS A 84 6.75 1.91 -5.52
CA HIS A 84 7.67 2.08 -4.41
C HIS A 84 7.15 1.30 -3.21
N VAL A 85 7.98 0.42 -2.68
CA VAL A 85 7.61 -0.45 -1.56
C VAL A 85 8.44 -0.06 -0.35
N VAL A 86 7.76 0.25 0.75
CA VAL A 86 8.37 0.45 2.06
C VAL A 86 8.00 -0.73 2.94
N HIS A 87 9.01 -1.44 3.45
CA HIS A 87 8.82 -2.57 4.35
C HIS A 87 8.64 -2.07 5.78
N GLY A 88 7.66 -2.63 6.50
CA GLY A 88 7.42 -2.33 7.91
C GLY A 88 7.00 -3.55 8.70
N THR A 89 6.61 -3.33 9.95
CA THR A 89 6.23 -4.41 10.89
C THR A 89 4.87 -4.22 11.56
N SER A 90 4.18 -3.11 11.29
CA SER A 90 2.91 -2.76 11.93
C SER A 90 1.92 -2.18 10.91
N PRO A 91 0.61 -2.35 11.08
CA PRO A 91 -0.38 -1.80 10.16
C PRO A 91 -0.49 -0.26 10.25
N PRO A 92 -1.00 0.41 9.21
CA PRO A 92 -1.29 1.84 9.28
C PRO A 92 -2.43 2.13 10.26
N ASP A 93 -2.38 3.29 10.94
CA ASP A 93 -3.39 3.70 11.92
C ASP A 93 -4.79 3.84 11.32
N ASN A 94 -4.86 4.16 10.03
CA ASN A 94 -6.08 4.35 9.28
C ASN A 94 -6.49 3.12 8.44
N LEU A 95 -6.05 1.90 8.80
CA LEU A 95 -6.36 0.67 8.07
C LEU A 95 -7.86 0.50 7.77
N LYS A 96 -8.73 0.89 8.70
CA LYS A 96 -10.20 0.85 8.55
C LYS A 96 -10.76 1.71 7.40
N ASN A 97 -9.99 2.67 6.92
CA ASN A 97 -10.36 3.54 5.79
C ASN A 97 -9.92 2.96 4.45
N LEU A 98 -9.19 1.84 4.45
CA LEU A 98 -8.75 1.15 3.25
C LEU A 98 -9.74 0.03 2.90
N GLU A 99 -9.94 -0.21 1.62
CA GLU A 99 -10.78 -1.30 1.14
C GLU A 99 -9.98 -2.58 1.01
N LYS A 100 -10.49 -3.68 1.58
CA LYS A 100 -9.89 -5.00 1.40
C LYS A 100 -10.19 -5.53 0.00
N ILE A 101 -9.15 -5.86 -0.76
CA ILE A 101 -9.26 -6.39 -2.14
C ILE A 101 -8.79 -7.85 -2.28
N MET A 102 -8.14 -8.41 -1.25
CA MET A 102 -7.77 -9.82 -1.12
C MET A 102 -7.68 -10.22 0.34
#